data_AF-A0A1B8BYJ4-F1
#
_entry.id   AF-A0A1B8BYJ4-F1
#
_cell.length_a   1.000
_cell.length_b   1.000
_cell.length_c   1.000
_cell.angle_alpha   90.00
_cell.angle_beta   90.00
_cell.angle_gamma   90.00
#
_symmetry.space_group_name_H-M   'P 1'
#
loop_
_entity.id
_entity.type
_entity.pdbx_description
1 polymer ?
#
loop_
_entity_poly.entity_id
_entity_poly.type
_entity_poly.pdbx_seq_one_letter_code
_entity_poly.pdbx_strand_id
1 'polypeptide(L)'
;MEITLKYHKGADRKPKPTIYLFREEELPILCPIVHILAIALKDDVILVGDRPQGAEPFFTTNLQDPMKATQIKWKPSKLKVPIFRQAVRTANGLQTSKHKALRYLTYNYYLDRLRWDAGLV
;
A
#
# COMPACT_ATOMS: atom_id res chain seq x y z
N MET A 1 15.03 -0.61 0.10
CA MET A 1 14.14 -0.97 -1.02
C MET A 1 13.92 0.16 -2.03
N GLU A 2 13.87 -0.17 -3.33
CA GLU A 2 13.49 0.76 -4.40
C GLU A 2 12.08 0.46 -4.92
N ILE A 3 11.27 1.50 -5.14
CA ILE A 3 9.90 1.33 -5.67
C ILE A 3 9.68 2.25 -6.86
N THR A 4 9.31 1.65 -7.99
CA THR A 4 8.91 2.39 -9.17
C THR A 4 7.40 2.61 -9.20
N LEU A 5 6.96 3.86 -9.05
CA LEU A 5 5.56 4.24 -9.23
C LEU A 5 5.35 4.85 -10.61
N LYS A 6 4.54 4.20 -11.45
CA LYS A 6 4.17 4.72 -12.79
C LYS A 6 3.10 5.82 -12.70
N TYR A 7 2.18 5.72 -11.75
CA TYR A 7 1.08 6.67 -11.55
C TYR A 7 1.08 7.16 -10.11
N HIS A 8 1.40 8.44 -9.91
CA HIS A 8 1.45 9.07 -8.59
C HIS A 8 0.95 10.53 -8.65
N LYS A 9 0.67 11.12 -7.48
CA LYS A 9 0.19 12.52 -7.37
C LYS A 9 1.27 13.47 -7.89
N GLY A 10 0.88 14.52 -8.62
CA GLY A 10 1.79 15.53 -9.16
C GLY A 10 2.35 15.20 -10.56
N ALA A 11 1.90 14.10 -11.18
CA ALA A 11 2.27 13.73 -12.55
C ALA A 11 1.17 14.02 -13.59
N ASP A 12 0.26 14.96 -13.32
CA ASP A 12 -0.82 15.40 -14.24
C ASP A 12 -1.60 14.26 -14.92
N ARG A 13 -1.86 13.18 -14.19
CA ARG A 13 -2.51 11.95 -14.67
C ARG A 13 -1.77 11.24 -15.82
N LYS A 14 -0.54 11.65 -16.15
CA LYS A 14 0.34 10.99 -17.11
C LYS A 14 1.20 9.95 -16.40
N PRO A 15 1.51 8.82 -17.05
CA PRO A 15 2.48 7.87 -16.51
C PRO A 15 3.86 8.54 -16.48
N LYS A 16 4.40 8.77 -15.28
CA LYS A 16 5.77 9.25 -15.08
C LYS A 16 6.46 8.29 -14.11
N PRO A 17 7.13 7.24 -14.61
CA PRO A 17 7.88 6.30 -13.77
C PRO A 17 8.85 7.07 -12.88
N THR A 18 8.60 7.04 -11.57
CA THR A 18 9.44 7.68 -10.57
C THR A 18 9.90 6.61 -9.58
N ILE A 19 11.21 6.53 -9.38
CA ILE A 19 11.82 5.61 -8.43
C ILE A 19 11.90 6.32 -7.08
N TYR A 20 11.27 5.73 -6.08
CA TYR A 20 11.34 6.17 -4.69
C TYR A 20 12.26 5.23 -3.93
N LEU A 21 13.22 5.80 -3.22
CA LEU A 21 14.09 5.06 -2.32
C LEU A 21 13.44 5.01 -0.94
N PHE A 22 13.09 3.81 -0.49
CA PHE A 22 12.57 3.56 0.84
C PHE A 22 13.66 2.93 1.70
N ARG A 23 13.91 3.54 2.86
CA ARG A 23 14.64 2.88 3.94
C ARG A 23 13.70 1.83 4.54
N GLU A 24 14.17 0.59 4.58
CA GLU A 24 13.51 -0.44 5.37
C GLU A 24 13.70 -0.10 6.84
N GLU A 25 12.60 -0.15 7.58
CA GLU A 25 12.58 0.13 9.01
C GLU A 25 12.40 -1.19 9.76
N GLU A 26 13.18 -1.38 10.82
CA GLU A 26 13.13 -2.63 11.61
C GLU A 26 11.76 -2.82 12.23
N LEU A 27 11.08 -1.73 12.56
CA LEU A 27 9.70 -1.73 13.03
C LEU A 27 8.73 -1.75 11.83
N PRO A 28 7.99 -2.86 11.59
CA PRO A 28 7.12 -2.97 10.42
C PRO A 28 5.99 -1.93 10.41
N ILE A 29 5.59 -1.45 11.61
CA ILE A 29 4.59 -0.38 11.80
C ILE A 29 5.06 1.00 11.30
N LEU A 30 6.36 1.18 11.06
CA LEU A 30 6.92 2.40 10.50
C LEU A 30 7.30 2.26 9.02
N CYS A 31 7.36 1.02 8.50
CA CYS A 31 7.66 0.78 7.09
C CYS A 31 6.41 0.95 6.21
N PRO A 32 6.33 1.99 5.36
CA PRO A 32 5.13 2.24 4.54
C PRO A 32 4.81 1.09 3.58
N ILE A 33 5.81 0.28 3.22
CA ILE A 33 5.64 -0.80 2.24
C ILE A 33 5.02 -2.03 2.87
N VAL A 34 5.36 -2.32 4.13
CA VAL A 34 4.68 -3.35 4.91
C VAL A 34 3.17 -3.07 4.97
N HIS A 35 2.76 -1.81 5.17
CA HIS A 35 1.35 -1.44 5.22
C HIS A 35 0.64 -1.67 3.89
N ILE A 36 1.29 -1.30 2.78
CA ILE A 36 0.76 -1.54 1.43
C ILE A 36 0.57 -3.04 1.20
N LEU A 37 1.58 -3.85 1.54
CA LEU A 37 1.54 -5.30 1.40
C LEU A 37 0.48 -5.95 2.30
N ALA A 38 0.35 -5.50 3.55
CA ALA A 38 -0.66 -5.99 4.48
C ALA A 38 -2.09 -5.75 3.95
N ILE A 39 -2.37 -4.54 3.44
CA ILE A 39 -3.67 -4.22 2.84
C ILE A 39 -3.87 -5.05 1.57
N ALA A 40 -2.86 -5.16 0.71
CA ALA A 40 -2.90 -5.96 -0.51
C ALA A 40 -3.20 -7.45 -0.24
N LEU A 41 -2.59 -8.02 0.80
CA LEU A 41 -2.82 -9.40 1.23
C LEU A 41 -4.22 -9.60 1.80
N LYS A 42 -4.68 -8.68 2.65
CA LYS A 42 -6.05 -8.66 3.20
C LYS A 42 -7.10 -8.59 2.10
N ASP A 43 -6.83 -7.81 1.05
CA ASP A 43 -7.73 -7.62 -0.09
C ASP A 43 -7.60 -8.69 -1.18
N ASP A 44 -6.72 -9.68 -0.98
CA ASP A 44 -6.47 -10.77 -1.91
C ASP A 44 -6.18 -10.27 -3.34
N VAL A 45 -5.29 -9.27 -3.44
CA VAL A 45 -4.98 -8.61 -4.72
C VAL A 45 -3.92 -9.30 -5.55
N ILE A 46 -3.14 -10.19 -4.93
CA ILE A 46 -2.01 -10.88 -5.56
C ILE A 46 -2.51 -12.10 -6.32
N LEU A 47 -2.04 -12.30 -7.55
CA LEU A 47 -2.44 -13.44 -8.37
C LEU A 47 -1.98 -14.75 -7.71
N VAL A 48 -2.87 -15.76 -7.63
CA VAL A 48 -2.69 -16.97 -6.81
C VAL A 48 -1.38 -17.70 -7.09
N GLY A 49 -0.96 -17.79 -8.35
CA GLY A 49 0.30 -18.44 -8.74
C GLY A 49 1.56 -17.64 -8.40
N ASP A 50 1.44 -16.32 -8.22
CA ASP A 50 2.53 -15.41 -7.84
C ASP A 50 2.47 -15.05 -6.34
N ARG A 51 1.53 -15.62 -5.59
CA ARG A 51 1.33 -15.35 -4.17
C ARG A 51 2.29 -16.22 -3.36
N PRO A 52 3.19 -15.63 -2.55
CA PRO A 52 3.94 -16.40 -1.58
C PRO A 52 3.01 -17.00 -0.52
N GLN A 53 3.39 -18.14 0.06
CA GLN A 53 2.63 -18.73 1.16
C GLN A 53 2.76 -17.82 2.39
N GLY A 54 1.73 -16.99 2.63
CA GLY A 54 1.75 -16.01 3.71
C GLY A 54 2.50 -14.72 3.37
N ALA A 55 2.75 -13.91 4.41
CA ALA A 55 3.41 -12.61 4.28
C ALA A 55 4.93 -12.69 4.46
N GLU A 56 5.42 -13.72 5.13
CA GLU A 56 6.84 -13.88 5.49
C GLU A 56 7.79 -13.80 4.28
N PRO A 57 7.50 -14.43 3.12
CA PRO A 57 8.44 -14.40 2.00
C PRO A 57 8.66 -13.01 1.41
N PHE A 58 7.78 -12.03 1.64
CA PHE A 58 8.04 -10.65 1.18
C PHE A 58 9.20 -9.98 1.93
N PHE A 59 9.56 -10.49 3.10
CA PHE A 59 10.55 -9.90 4.01
C PHE A 59 11.79 -10.77 4.19
N THR A 60 11.66 -12.08 4.00
CA THR A 60 12.77 -13.04 4.21
C THR A 60 13.45 -13.48 2.91
N THR A 61 12.86 -13.19 1.74
CA THR A 61 13.48 -13.55 0.46
C THR A 61 14.80 -12.81 0.28
N ASN A 62 15.90 -13.57 0.30
CA ASN A 62 17.22 -13.04 -0.01
C ASN A 62 17.38 -12.93 -1.53
N LEU A 63 17.37 -11.69 -2.03
CA LEU A 63 17.56 -11.39 -3.45
C LEU A 63 19.07 -11.41 -3.75
N GLN A 64 19.55 -12.49 -4.36
CA GLN A 64 20.94 -12.63 -4.79
C GLN A 64 21.12 -12.33 -6.28
N ASP A 65 22.32 -11.90 -6.68
CA ASP A 65 22.71 -11.71 -8.08
C ASP A 65 22.49 -13.01 -8.89
N PRO A 66 21.82 -12.98 -10.05
CA PRO A 66 21.39 -11.82 -10.85
C PRO A 66 19.99 -11.29 -10.56
N MET A 67 19.25 -11.92 -9.63
CA MET A 67 17.86 -11.59 -9.35
C MET A 67 17.76 -10.42 -8.36
N LYS A 68 17.66 -9.21 -8.89
CA LYS A 68 17.59 -7.96 -8.10
C LYS A 68 16.21 -7.64 -7.53
N ALA A 69 15.15 -8.33 -7.97
CA ALA A 69 13.78 -8.10 -7.53
C ALA A 69 12.87 -9.30 -7.82
N THR A 70 11.82 -9.45 -7.01
CA THR A 70 10.72 -10.40 -7.26
C THR A 70 9.53 -9.66 -7.87
N GLN A 71 9.07 -10.13 -9.03
CA GLN A 71 7.86 -9.58 -9.66
C GLN A 71 6.60 -10.19 -9.02
N ILE A 72 5.74 -9.33 -8.50
CA ILE A 72 4.43 -9.71 -7.93
C ILE A 72 3.34 -9.20 -8.85
N LYS A 73 2.56 -10.10 -9.46
CA LYS A 73 1.46 -9.69 -10.34
C LYS A 73 0.18 -9.52 -9.55
N TRP A 74 -0.55 -8.47 -9.92
CA TRP A 74 -1.86 -8.19 -9.36
C TRP A 74 -2.94 -8.88 -10.18
N LYS A 75 -4.02 -9.30 -9.53
CA LYS A 75 -5.21 -9.82 -10.21
C LYS A 75 -5.76 -8.73 -11.15
N PRO A 76 -6.10 -9.06 -12.41
CA PRO A 76 -6.64 -8.08 -13.36
C PRO A 76 -7.85 -7.31 -12.82
N SER A 77 -8.71 -8.00 -12.04
CA SER A 77 -9.90 -7.41 -11.39
C SER A 77 -9.57 -6.36 -10.32
N LYS A 78 -8.33 -6.30 -9.84
CA LYS A 78 -7.89 -5.41 -8.75
C LYS A 78 -7.08 -4.21 -9.25
N LEU A 79 -6.69 -4.18 -10.53
CA LEU A 79 -5.87 -3.10 -11.11
C LEU A 79 -6.52 -1.70 -11.03
N LYS A 80 -7.85 -1.62 -10.96
CA LYS A 80 -8.60 -0.36 -10.82
C LYS A 80 -9.14 -0.13 -9.41
N VAL A 81 -8.82 -1.01 -8.46
CA VAL A 81 -9.24 -0.89 -7.07
C VAL A 81 -8.14 -0.17 -6.28
N PRO A 82 -8.42 0.98 -5.65
CA PRO A 82 -7.41 1.67 -4.84
C PRO A 82 -7.00 0.83 -3.63
N ILE A 83 -5.73 0.87 -3.22
CA ILE A 83 -5.26 0.22 -1.97
C ILE A 83 -5.86 0.94 -0.76
N PHE A 84 -5.58 2.24 -0.64
CA PHE A 84 -6.12 3.07 0.43
C PHE A 84 -7.53 3.52 0.07
N ARG A 85 -8.53 3.01 0.80
CA ARG A 85 -9.95 3.28 0.55
C ARG A 85 -10.61 3.90 1.77
N GLN A 86 -11.63 4.71 1.53
CA GLN A 86 -12.34 5.40 2.60
C GLN A 86 -13.08 4.41 3.50
N ALA A 87 -13.10 4.70 4.80
CA ALA A 87 -14.04 4.09 5.71
C ALA A 87 -15.45 4.66 5.42
N VAL A 88 -16.43 3.77 5.30
CA VAL A 88 -17.83 4.09 5.04
C VAL A 88 -18.69 3.46 6.12
N ARG A 89 -19.69 4.20 6.59
CA ARG A 89 -20.65 3.70 7.58
C ARG A 89 -21.70 2.89 6.83
N THR A 90 -21.87 1.63 7.21
CA THR A 90 -22.90 0.73 6.68
C THR A 90 -23.83 0.30 7.81
N ALA A 91 -24.91 -0.43 7.50
CA ALA A 91 -25.80 -1.01 8.50
C ALA A 91 -25.05 -1.93 9.50
N ASN A 92 -23.92 -2.50 9.07
CA ASN A 92 -23.10 -3.42 9.87
C ASN A 92 -21.90 -2.71 10.53
N GLY A 93 -21.94 -1.39 10.65
CA GLY A 93 -20.87 -0.59 11.25
C GLY A 93 -19.90 0.02 10.23
N LEU A 94 -18.69 0.33 10.68
CA LEU A 94 -17.68 0.97 9.83
C LEU A 94 -16.97 -0.08 8.96
N GLN A 95 -17.00 0.11 7.64
CA GLN A 95 -16.37 -0.80 6.69
C GLN A 95 -15.48 -0.05 5.71
N THR A 96 -14.49 -0.73 5.13
CA THR A 96 -13.69 -0.17 4.05
C THR A 96 -14.50 -0.16 2.76
N SER A 97 -14.56 0.98 2.06
CA SER A 97 -15.24 1.10 0.76
C SER A 97 -14.65 0.12 -0.25
N LYS A 98 -15.49 -0.39 -1.17
CA LYS A 98 -15.04 -1.28 -2.26
C LYS A 98 -14.19 -0.55 -3.31
N HIS A 99 -14.51 0.71 -3.62
CA HIS A 99 -13.89 1.42 -4.76
C HIS A 99 -13.48 2.86 -4.46
N LYS A 100 -13.95 3.46 -3.35
CA LYS A 100 -13.71 4.87 -3.08
C LYS A 100 -12.33 5.08 -2.48
N ALA A 101 -11.40 5.63 -3.27
CA ALA A 101 -10.05 5.98 -2.82
C ALA A 101 -10.09 6.95 -1.63
N LEU A 102 -9.17 6.77 -0.68
CA LEU A 102 -8.97 7.72 0.41
C LEU A 102 -8.50 9.06 -0.17
N ARG A 103 -9.30 10.10 0.04
CA ARG A 103 -8.96 11.46 -0.41
C ARG A 103 -7.87 12.04 0.49
N TYR A 104 -6.96 12.79 -0.11
CA TYR A 104 -5.88 13.47 0.62
C TYR A 104 -6.42 14.37 1.74
N LEU A 105 -7.47 15.16 1.48
CA LEU A 105 -8.08 16.00 2.52
C LEU A 105 -8.62 15.18 3.70
N THR A 106 -9.21 14.01 3.43
CA THR A 106 -9.68 13.10 4.48
C THR A 106 -8.52 12.51 5.27
N TYR A 107 -7.44 12.13 4.58
CA TYR A 107 -6.21 11.65 5.21
C TYR A 107 -5.58 12.71 6.12
N ASN A 108 -5.42 13.95 5.63
CA ASN A 108 -4.87 15.04 6.43
C ASN A 108 -5.72 15.32 7.67
N TYR A 109 -7.04 15.35 7.53
CA TYR A 109 -7.94 15.50 8.67
C TYR A 109 -7.71 14.42 9.74
N TYR A 110 -7.50 13.16 9.34
CA TYR A 110 -7.18 12.08 10.27
C TYR A 110 -5.79 12.23 10.90
N LEU A 111 -4.79 12.63 10.12
CA LEU A 111 -3.45 12.90 10.65
C LEU A 111 -3.45 14.03 11.69
N ASP A 112 -4.16 15.12 11.40
CA ASP A 112 -4.23 16.26 12.31
C ASP A 112 -4.87 15.82 13.63
N ARG A 113 -5.99 15.09 13.58
CA ARG A 113 -6.63 14.55 14.79
C ARG A 113 -5.71 13.62 15.58
N LEU A 114 -4.98 12.73 14.90
CA LEU A 114 -4.01 11.84 15.56
C LEU A 114 -2.88 12.63 16.23
N ARG A 115 -2.41 13.73 15.61
CA ARG A 115 -1.41 14.62 16.22
C ARG A 115 -1.94 15.29 17.48
N TRP A 116 -3.17 15.79 17.43
CA TRP A 116 -3.86 16.36 18.60
C TRP A 116 -3.98 15.34 19.73
N ASP A 117 -4.50 14.15 19.44
CA ASP A 117 -4.68 13.09 20.43
C ASP A 117 -3.35 12.58 21.01
N ALA A 118 -2.26 12.67 20.24
CA ALA A 118 -0.90 12.32 20.68
C ALA A 118 -0.15 13.47 21.38
N GLY A 119 -0.75 14.67 21.49
CA GLY A 119 -0.11 15.83 22.11
C GLY A 119 1.06 16.43 21.30
N LEU A 120 1.08 16.22 19.98
CA LEU A 120 2.14 16.70 19.07
C LEU A 120 1.77 18.04 18.40
N VAL A 121 1.11 18.93 19.15
CA VAL A 121 0.60 20.23 18.67
C VAL A 121 1.15 21.37 19.50
#